data_AF-A0A9W4LW73-F1
#
_entry.id   AF-A0A9W4LW73-F1
#
_cell.length_a   1.000
_cell.length_b   1.000
_cell.length_c   1.000
_cell.angle_alpha   90.00
_cell.angle_beta   90.00
_cell.angle_gamma   90.00
#
_symmetry.space_group_name_H-M   'P 1'
#
loop_
_entity.id
_entity.type
_entity.pdbx_description
1 polymer ?
#
loop_
_entity_poly.entity_id
_entity_poly.type
_entity_poly.pdbx_seq_one_letter_code
_entity_poly.pdbx_strand_id
1 'polypeptide(L)'
;MIAPASTDTGQPARVGLAEIFLTFLVIGATSFGGGVVAYLRNSLVLQKGWLDEERFLSALEIAQTLPGLNATNMSVIVGDRLRGPIGAFIAFLGMTLPGATLVMVLGVLYAAHSHNPAVNAALVGVGAASVGMLSAVTLQIGRKQFGSLIDIAIIVATIILVSYFRVSLLVVLFTVGPVAVFLYRPKAPTRSATADSSGDAAPSAIAREASRARGHE
;
A
#
# COMPACT_ATOMS: atom_id res chain seq x y z
N MET A 1 49.32 -2.79 39.23
CA MET A 1 49.45 -2.85 37.76
C MET A 1 48.17 -3.48 37.23
N ILE A 2 47.13 -2.66 37.00
CA ILE A 2 45.80 -3.11 36.56
C ILE A 2 45.77 -2.96 35.04
N ALA A 3 45.57 -4.06 34.33
CA ALA A 3 45.42 -4.06 32.88
C ALA A 3 44.21 -3.20 32.48
N PRO A 4 44.30 -2.35 31.44
CA PRO A 4 43.14 -1.62 30.95
C PRO A 4 42.14 -2.61 30.36
N ALA A 5 40.90 -2.55 30.85
CA ALA A 5 39.77 -3.24 30.25
C ALA A 5 39.69 -2.84 28.77
N SER A 6 39.71 -3.83 27.89
CA SER A 6 39.43 -3.64 26.47
C SER A 6 38.00 -3.12 26.34
N THR A 7 37.86 -1.85 26.03
CA THR A 7 36.59 -1.23 25.66
C THR A 7 36.16 -1.78 24.30
N ASP A 8 35.57 -2.97 24.29
CA ASP A 8 34.83 -3.47 23.14
C ASP A 8 33.46 -2.74 23.13
N THR A 9 33.47 -1.48 22.67
CA THR A 9 32.24 -0.82 22.26
C THR A 9 31.73 -1.55 21.03
N GLY A 10 30.85 -2.53 21.24
CA GLY A 10 30.01 -3.14 20.21
C GLY A 10 29.16 -2.07 19.53
N GLN A 11 29.77 -1.35 18.59
CA GLN A 11 29.10 -0.41 17.73
C GLN A 11 28.27 -1.24 16.74
N PRO A 12 26.94 -1.05 16.66
CA PRO A 12 26.11 -1.83 15.76
C PRO A 12 26.71 -1.75 14.35
N ALA A 13 27.00 -2.90 13.77
CA ALA A 13 27.67 -3.01 12.49
C ALA A 13 26.96 -2.12 11.48
N ARG A 14 27.65 -1.05 11.02
CA ARG A 14 27.08 -0.10 10.07
C ARG A 14 26.70 -0.87 8.81
N VAL A 15 25.43 -0.82 8.42
CA VAL A 15 24.93 -1.50 7.23
C VAL A 15 25.79 -1.13 6.01
N GLY A 16 26.19 -2.14 5.25
CA GLY A 16 27.02 -1.96 4.06
C GLY A 16 26.25 -1.24 2.95
N LEU A 17 26.89 -0.32 2.24
CA LEU A 17 26.26 0.37 1.10
C LEU A 17 25.83 -0.61 0.00
N ALA A 18 26.64 -1.65 -0.24
CA ALA A 18 26.30 -2.72 -1.18
C ALA A 18 25.06 -3.51 -0.73
N GLU A 19 24.87 -3.69 0.56
CA GLU A 19 23.71 -4.39 1.10
C GLU A 19 22.43 -3.57 0.95
N ILE A 20 22.51 -2.26 1.20
CA ILE A 20 21.42 -1.30 0.92
C ILE A 20 21.07 -1.36 -0.56
N PHE A 21 22.08 -1.22 -1.44
CA PHE A 21 21.89 -1.24 -2.88
C PHE A 21 21.19 -2.53 -3.35
N LEU A 22 21.72 -3.70 -2.99
CA LEU A 22 21.17 -4.99 -3.42
C LEU A 22 19.76 -5.22 -2.89
N THR A 23 19.48 -4.79 -1.65
CA THR A 23 18.14 -4.94 -1.07
C THR A 23 17.13 -4.12 -1.86
N PHE A 24 17.41 -2.84 -2.11
CA PHE A 24 16.53 -1.99 -2.90
C PHE A 24 16.49 -2.37 -4.39
N LEU A 25 17.57 -2.93 -4.94
CA LEU A 25 17.62 -3.48 -6.30
C LEU A 25 16.67 -4.67 -6.45
N VAL A 26 16.71 -5.62 -5.51
CA VAL A 26 15.81 -6.78 -5.54
C VAL A 26 14.36 -6.34 -5.35
N ILE A 27 14.09 -5.43 -4.40
CA ILE A 27 12.74 -4.88 -4.20
C ILE A 27 12.27 -4.19 -5.48
N GLY A 28 13.08 -3.30 -6.08
CA GLY A 28 12.75 -2.59 -7.31
C GLY A 28 12.56 -3.50 -8.53
N ALA A 29 13.27 -4.63 -8.59
CA ALA A 29 13.16 -5.59 -9.68
C ALA A 29 11.97 -6.57 -9.54
N THR A 30 11.55 -6.86 -8.30
CA THR A 30 10.53 -7.90 -8.01
C THR A 30 9.17 -7.34 -7.63
N SER A 31 9.10 -6.07 -7.23
CA SER A 31 7.85 -5.47 -6.76
C SER A 31 7.02 -4.95 -7.93
N PHE A 32 5.88 -5.59 -8.21
CA PHE A 32 4.91 -5.13 -9.20
C PHE A 32 3.62 -4.62 -8.52
N GLY A 33 3.15 -3.44 -8.93
CA GLY A 33 1.86 -2.87 -8.51
C GLY A 33 1.74 -2.53 -7.00
N GLY A 34 0.55 -2.74 -6.44
CA GLY A 34 0.20 -2.36 -5.06
C GLY A 34 0.86 -3.19 -3.96
N GLY A 35 1.61 -4.25 -4.30
CA GLY A 35 2.31 -5.12 -3.35
C GLY A 35 3.65 -4.58 -2.85
N VAL A 36 4.17 -3.51 -3.44
CA VAL A 36 5.46 -2.87 -3.09
C VAL A 36 5.63 -2.66 -1.58
N VAL A 37 4.59 -2.20 -0.89
CA VAL A 37 4.67 -1.87 0.54
C VAL A 37 4.86 -3.14 1.37
N ALA A 38 4.25 -4.25 0.96
CA ALA A 38 4.43 -5.55 1.60
C ALA A 38 5.85 -6.09 1.39
N TYR A 39 6.42 -5.93 0.19
CA TYR A 39 7.82 -6.29 -0.08
C TYR A 39 8.79 -5.46 0.76
N LEU A 40 8.59 -4.13 0.81
CA LEU A 40 9.37 -3.24 1.65
C LEU A 40 9.27 -3.65 3.12
N ARG A 41 8.06 -3.89 3.65
CA ARG A 41 7.88 -4.33 5.03
C ARG A 41 8.58 -5.66 5.31
N ASN A 42 8.39 -6.65 4.44
CA ASN A 42 9.00 -7.96 4.60
C ASN A 42 10.54 -7.88 4.58
N SER A 43 11.12 -7.17 3.62
CA SER A 43 12.58 -7.05 3.53
C SER A 43 13.18 -6.19 4.64
N LEU A 44 12.59 -5.02 4.92
CA LEU A 44 13.16 -4.04 5.84
C LEU A 44 12.92 -4.36 7.32
N VAL A 45 11.74 -4.92 7.65
CA VAL A 45 11.36 -5.25 9.03
C VAL A 45 11.64 -6.72 9.33
N LEU A 46 11.06 -7.65 8.55
CA LEU A 46 11.09 -9.07 8.89
C LEU A 46 12.43 -9.76 8.59
N GLN A 47 13.01 -9.51 7.41
CA GLN A 47 14.24 -10.18 6.99
C GLN A 47 15.50 -9.48 7.50
N LYS A 48 15.58 -8.15 7.37
CA LYS A 48 16.78 -7.38 7.69
C LYS A 48 16.76 -6.78 9.10
N GLY A 49 15.59 -6.57 9.70
CA GLY A 49 15.47 -5.93 11.01
C GLY A 49 16.05 -4.52 11.06
N TRP A 50 16.08 -3.80 9.92
CA TRP A 50 16.60 -2.43 9.83
C TRP A 50 15.65 -1.41 10.45
N LEU A 51 14.35 -1.70 10.42
CA LEU A 51 13.30 -0.91 11.03
C LEU A 51 12.39 -1.82 11.86
N ASP A 52 11.84 -1.27 12.94
CA ASP A 52 10.67 -1.83 13.61
C ASP A 52 9.38 -1.43 12.86
N GLU A 53 8.25 -2.01 13.26
CA GLU A 53 6.95 -1.75 12.64
C GLU A 53 6.56 -0.26 12.74
N GLU A 54 6.80 0.37 13.88
CA GLU A 54 6.44 1.77 14.13
C GLU A 54 7.23 2.74 13.25
N ARG A 55 8.54 2.54 13.13
CA ARG A 55 9.43 3.34 12.27
C ARG A 55 9.14 3.12 10.80
N PHE A 56 8.74 1.90 10.43
CA PHE A 56 8.29 1.60 9.06
C PHE A 56 7.01 2.35 8.72
N LEU A 57 5.99 2.29 9.59
CA LEU A 57 4.72 3.01 9.41
C LEU A 57 4.95 4.52 9.38
N SER A 58 5.74 5.05 10.31
CA SER A 58 6.08 6.49 10.34
C SER A 58 6.79 6.94 9.06
N ALA A 59 7.70 6.12 8.51
CA ALA A 59 8.35 6.42 7.25
C ALA A 59 7.39 6.33 6.06
N LEU A 60 6.45 5.37 6.09
CA LEU A 60 5.45 5.19 5.06
C LEU A 60 4.48 6.37 5.01
N GLU A 61 4.07 6.89 6.16
CA GLU A 61 3.23 8.09 6.27
C GLU A 61 3.93 9.29 5.63
N ILE A 62 5.20 9.54 5.99
CA ILE A 62 6.01 10.60 5.39
C ILE A 62 6.09 10.39 3.86
N ALA A 63 6.39 9.16 3.42
CA ALA A 63 6.50 8.83 2.00
C ALA A 63 5.22 9.09 1.21
N GLN A 64 4.04 8.89 1.83
CA GLN A 64 2.72 9.15 1.24
C GLN A 64 2.35 10.64 1.21
N THR A 65 2.90 11.45 2.11
CA THR A 65 2.72 12.91 2.06
C THR A 65 3.55 13.58 0.96
N LEU A 66 4.67 12.96 0.59
CA LEU A 66 5.55 13.46 -0.46
C LEU A 66 4.97 13.16 -1.85
N PRO A 67 5.04 14.10 -2.81
CA PRO A 67 4.62 13.80 -4.17
C PRO A 67 5.53 12.76 -4.80
N GLY A 68 4.95 11.83 -5.57
CA GLY A 68 5.69 10.85 -6.36
C GLY A 68 5.42 9.40 -5.98
N LEU A 69 6.39 8.53 -6.26
CA LEU A 69 6.29 7.10 -6.00
C LEU A 69 6.62 6.82 -4.53
N ASN A 70 5.61 6.38 -3.75
CA ASN A 70 5.77 6.02 -2.33
C ASN A 70 6.95 5.07 -2.08
N ALA A 71 7.18 4.13 -3.00
CA ALA A 71 8.27 3.16 -2.93
C ALA A 71 9.67 3.81 -2.94
N THR A 72 9.84 4.80 -3.81
CA THR A 72 11.09 5.53 -4.00
C THR A 72 11.31 6.52 -2.86
N ASN A 73 10.24 7.17 -2.39
CA ASN A 73 10.30 8.01 -1.19
C ASN A 73 10.72 7.17 0.03
N MET A 74 10.18 5.96 0.17
CA MET A 74 10.61 5.01 1.21
C MET A 74 12.09 4.62 1.08
N SER A 75 12.59 4.34 -0.13
CA SER A 75 14.00 3.98 -0.29
C SER A 75 14.94 5.12 0.11
N VAL A 76 14.59 6.37 -0.23
CA VAL A 76 15.35 7.56 0.18
C VAL A 76 15.34 7.74 1.70
N ILE A 77 14.17 7.71 2.34
CA ILE A 77 14.03 7.90 3.80
C ILE A 77 14.78 6.81 4.57
N VAL A 78 14.62 5.56 4.15
CA VAL A 78 15.28 4.43 4.82
C VAL A 78 16.78 4.43 4.56
N GLY A 79 17.22 4.71 3.32
CA GLY A 79 18.63 4.86 2.99
C GLY A 79 19.31 5.96 3.80
N ASP A 80 18.64 7.10 3.98
CA ASP A 80 19.13 8.20 4.80
C ASP A 80 19.31 7.79 6.27
N ARG A 81 18.32 7.10 6.84
CA ARG A 81 18.40 6.60 8.23
C ARG A 81 19.53 5.59 8.44
N LEU A 82 19.88 4.80 7.42
CA LEU A 82 20.90 3.75 7.54
C LEU A 82 22.33 4.26 7.36
N ARG A 83 22.55 5.17 6.40
CA ARG A 83 23.90 5.59 5.97
C ARG A 83 23.99 7.08 5.63
N GLY A 84 23.02 7.89 6.07
CA GLY A 84 22.92 9.30 5.76
C GLY A 84 22.67 9.54 4.25
N PRO A 85 23.05 10.72 3.72
CA PRO A 85 22.71 11.12 2.35
C PRO A 85 23.27 10.17 1.28
N ILE A 86 24.43 9.55 1.56
CA ILE A 86 25.01 8.54 0.65
C ILE A 86 24.13 7.28 0.63
N GLY A 87 23.62 6.85 1.78
CA GLY A 87 22.68 5.72 1.86
C GLY A 87 21.38 6.03 1.11
N ALA A 88 20.87 7.26 1.22
CA ALA A 88 19.68 7.71 0.50
C ALA A 88 19.85 7.63 -1.02
N PHE A 89 20.98 8.13 -1.54
CA PHE A 89 21.29 8.08 -2.97
C PHE A 89 21.44 6.65 -3.49
N ILE A 90 22.14 5.79 -2.73
CA ILE A 90 22.35 4.39 -3.10
C ILE A 90 21.04 3.58 -3.08
N ALA A 91 20.20 3.80 -2.07
CA ALA A 91 18.89 3.17 -1.98
C ALA A 91 17.94 3.62 -3.11
N PHE A 92 17.96 4.91 -3.44
CA PHE A 92 17.25 5.45 -4.61
C PHE A 92 17.72 4.78 -5.91
N LEU A 93 19.05 4.72 -6.11
CA LEU A 93 19.63 4.11 -7.30
C LEU A 93 19.23 2.63 -7.41
N GLY A 94 19.37 1.87 -6.32
CA GLY A 94 18.96 0.47 -6.28
C GLY A 94 17.47 0.30 -6.62
N MET A 95 16.60 1.13 -6.05
CA MET A 95 15.15 1.05 -6.29
C MET A 95 14.76 1.37 -7.74
N THR A 96 15.40 2.36 -8.37
CA THR A 96 14.99 2.89 -9.68
C THR A 96 15.72 2.24 -10.86
N LEU A 97 16.94 1.74 -10.66
CA LEU A 97 17.76 1.16 -11.72
C LEU A 97 17.10 0.00 -12.48
N PRO A 98 16.42 -0.98 -11.85
CA PRO A 98 15.84 -2.10 -12.57
C PRO A 98 14.83 -1.64 -13.62
N GLY A 99 13.90 -0.77 -13.22
CA GLY A 99 12.90 -0.22 -14.12
C GLY A 99 13.51 0.66 -15.22
N ALA A 100 14.43 1.55 -14.85
CA ALA A 100 15.12 2.42 -15.80
C ALA A 100 15.92 1.62 -16.84
N THR A 101 16.64 0.59 -16.40
CA THR A 101 17.42 -0.29 -17.29
C THR A 101 16.51 -1.08 -18.22
N LEU A 102 15.40 -1.63 -17.70
CA LEU A 102 14.45 -2.38 -18.51
C LEU A 102 13.86 -1.49 -19.62
N VAL A 103 13.40 -0.28 -19.28
CA VAL A 103 12.83 0.66 -20.26
C VAL A 103 13.88 1.09 -21.28
N MET A 104 15.11 1.37 -20.84
CA MET A 104 16.20 1.75 -21.74
C MET A 104 16.53 0.62 -22.74
N VAL A 105 16.68 -0.62 -22.25
CA VAL A 105 16.97 -1.79 -23.09
C VAL A 105 15.86 -2.01 -24.12
N LEU A 106 14.60 -1.95 -23.68
CA LEU A 106 13.45 -2.08 -24.58
C LEU A 106 13.40 -0.94 -25.61
N GLY A 107 13.72 0.29 -25.19
CA GLY A 107 13.78 1.46 -26.08
C GLY A 107 14.86 1.32 -27.17
N VAL A 108 16.06 0.89 -26.79
CA VAL A 108 17.16 0.63 -27.75
C VAL A 108 16.79 -0.50 -28.71
N LEU A 109 16.23 -1.59 -28.19
CA LEU A 109 15.82 -2.73 -29.01
C LEU A 109 14.72 -2.34 -30.02
N TYR A 110 13.77 -1.53 -29.57
CA TYR A 110 12.72 -0.97 -30.42
C TYR A 110 13.29 -0.05 -31.49
N ALA A 111 14.18 0.88 -31.15
CA ALA A 111 14.79 1.78 -32.13
C ALA A 111 15.54 1.00 -33.22
N ALA A 112 16.27 -0.05 -32.84
CA ALA A 112 17.02 -0.91 -33.76
C ALA A 112 16.12 -1.76 -34.69
N HIS A 113 14.94 -2.19 -34.24
CA HIS A 113 14.07 -3.12 -34.97
C HIS A 113 12.67 -2.56 -35.30
N SER A 114 12.51 -1.24 -35.27
CA SER A 114 11.24 -0.53 -35.47
C SER A 114 10.55 -0.84 -36.81
N HIS A 115 11.32 -1.23 -37.83
CA HIS A 115 10.81 -1.61 -39.15
C HIS A 115 10.18 -3.01 -39.19
N ASN A 116 10.40 -3.85 -38.16
CA ASN A 116 9.83 -5.19 -38.12
C ASN A 116 8.39 -5.15 -37.54
N PRO A 117 7.36 -5.56 -38.30
CA PRO A 117 5.98 -5.55 -37.83
C PRO A 117 5.74 -6.42 -36.59
N ALA A 118 6.55 -7.46 -36.37
CA ALA A 118 6.45 -8.31 -35.18
C ALA A 118 6.81 -7.55 -33.89
N VAL A 119 7.77 -6.63 -33.94
CA VAL A 119 8.19 -5.82 -32.77
C VAL A 119 7.09 -4.82 -32.40
N ASN A 120 6.48 -4.18 -33.40
CA ASN A 120 5.33 -3.30 -33.18
C ASN A 120 4.14 -4.07 -32.59
N ALA A 121 3.83 -5.25 -33.11
CA ALA A 121 2.77 -6.10 -32.57
C ALA A 121 3.04 -6.52 -31.11
N ALA A 122 4.29 -6.87 -30.78
CA ALA A 122 4.69 -7.21 -29.42
C ALA A 122 4.49 -6.03 -28.45
N LEU A 123 4.87 -4.80 -28.83
CA LEU A 123 4.65 -3.60 -28.01
C LEU A 123 3.17 -3.27 -27.80
N VAL A 124 2.35 -3.44 -28.84
CA VAL A 124 0.89 -3.33 -28.72
C VAL A 124 0.37 -4.39 -27.73
N GLY A 125 0.89 -5.62 -27.79
CA GLY A 125 0.59 -6.68 -26.84
C GLY A 125 0.96 -6.33 -25.39
N VAL A 126 2.14 -5.73 -25.17
CA VAL A 126 2.55 -5.24 -23.84
C VAL A 126 1.62 -4.13 -23.34
N GLY A 127 1.21 -3.22 -24.22
CA GLY A 127 0.21 -2.19 -23.92
C GLY A 127 -1.13 -2.80 -23.50
N ALA A 128 -1.63 -3.77 -24.28
CA ALA A 128 -2.87 -4.49 -23.97
C ALA A 128 -2.78 -5.27 -22.65
N ALA A 129 -1.66 -5.94 -22.39
CA ALA A 129 -1.40 -6.65 -21.13
C ALA A 129 -1.38 -5.69 -19.93
N SER A 130 -0.78 -4.50 -20.09
CA SER A 130 -0.75 -3.47 -19.04
C SER A 130 -2.14 -2.97 -18.68
N VAL A 131 -2.99 -2.72 -19.69
CA VAL A 131 -4.40 -2.35 -19.49
C VAL A 131 -5.18 -3.48 -18.80
N GLY A 132 -4.96 -4.73 -19.21
CA GLY A 132 -5.57 -5.90 -18.57
C GLY A 132 -5.16 -6.04 -17.09
N MET A 133 -3.87 -5.88 -16.79
CA MET A 133 -3.35 -5.92 -15.41
C MET A 133 -3.93 -4.78 -14.56
N LEU A 134 -3.95 -3.54 -15.07
CA LEU A 134 -4.54 -2.40 -14.37
C LEU A 134 -6.03 -2.63 -14.09
N SER A 135 -6.75 -3.18 -15.06
CA SER A 135 -8.17 -3.52 -14.93
C SER A 135 -8.37 -4.60 -13.85
N ALA A 136 -7.54 -5.65 -13.84
CA ALA A 136 -7.62 -6.71 -12.85
C ALA A 136 -7.38 -6.20 -11.42
N VAL A 137 -6.36 -5.36 -11.22
CA VAL A 137 -6.08 -4.74 -9.91
C VAL A 137 -7.22 -3.82 -9.49
N THR A 138 -7.74 -3.01 -10.42
CA THR A 138 -8.88 -2.12 -10.16
C THR A 138 -10.11 -2.90 -9.73
N LEU A 139 -10.42 -4.01 -10.41
CA LEU A 139 -11.53 -4.88 -10.03
C LEU A 139 -11.28 -5.57 -8.69
N GLN A 140 -10.05 -6.03 -8.43
CA GLN A 140 -9.71 -6.68 -7.16
C GLN A 140 -9.91 -5.75 -5.96
N ILE A 141 -9.50 -4.48 -6.08
CA ILE A 141 -9.68 -3.46 -5.04
C ILE A 141 -11.15 -3.04 -4.97
N GLY A 142 -11.76 -2.76 -6.13
CA GLY A 142 -13.13 -2.25 -6.23
C GLY A 142 -14.19 -3.25 -5.77
N ARG A 143 -13.99 -4.55 -5.96
CA ARG A 143 -14.95 -5.60 -5.52
C ARG A 143 -15.24 -5.57 -4.02
N LYS A 144 -14.33 -5.07 -3.20
CA LYS A 144 -14.57 -4.89 -1.76
C LYS A 144 -15.50 -3.71 -1.44
N GLN A 145 -15.66 -2.80 -2.40
CA GLN A 145 -16.41 -1.55 -2.26
C GLN A 145 -17.76 -1.56 -3.00
N PHE A 146 -17.99 -2.50 -3.93
CA PHE A 146 -19.24 -2.61 -4.70
C PHE A 146 -20.32 -3.31 -3.87
N GLY A 147 -20.98 -2.56 -2.98
CA GLY A 147 -22.05 -3.08 -2.12
C GLY A 147 -23.47 -2.84 -2.68
N SER A 148 -23.63 -1.85 -3.56
CA SER A 148 -24.94 -1.35 -4.00
C SER A 148 -25.03 -1.18 -5.53
N LEU A 149 -26.23 -1.33 -6.10
CA LEU A 149 -26.52 -1.00 -7.51
C LEU A 149 -26.13 0.45 -7.85
N ILE A 150 -26.18 1.34 -6.86
CA ILE A 150 -25.81 2.76 -7.01
C ILE A 150 -24.31 2.90 -7.30
N ASP A 151 -23.45 2.03 -6.75
CA ASP A 151 -21.99 2.06 -7.00
C ASP A 151 -21.69 1.75 -8.46
N ILE A 152 -22.34 0.72 -8.99
CA ILE A 152 -22.21 0.28 -10.39
C ILE A 152 -22.72 1.39 -11.32
N ALA A 153 -23.88 1.99 -11.00
CA ALA A 153 -24.44 3.09 -11.78
C ALA A 153 -23.50 4.31 -11.84
N ILE A 154 -22.89 4.69 -10.72
CA ILE A 154 -21.94 5.81 -10.66
C ILE A 154 -20.68 5.50 -11.50
N ILE A 155 -20.15 4.28 -11.41
CA ILE A 155 -18.98 3.85 -12.18
C ILE A 155 -19.26 3.91 -13.68
N VAL A 156 -20.39 3.33 -14.11
CA VAL A 156 -20.80 3.32 -15.53
C VAL A 156 -21.03 4.75 -16.02
N ALA A 157 -21.72 5.59 -15.24
CA ALA A 157 -21.93 7.00 -15.58
C ALA A 157 -20.60 7.75 -15.72
N THR A 158 -19.65 7.52 -14.81
CA THR A 158 -18.31 8.14 -14.84
C THR A 158 -17.53 7.71 -16.08
N ILE A 159 -17.55 6.40 -16.41
CA ILE A 159 -16.89 5.87 -17.61
C ILE A 159 -17.49 6.50 -18.87
N ILE A 160 -18.82 6.62 -18.96
CA ILE A 160 -19.49 7.23 -20.12
C ILE A 160 -19.14 8.72 -20.24
N LEU A 161 -19.18 9.48 -19.13
CA LEU A 161 -18.86 10.91 -19.13
C LEU A 161 -17.42 11.17 -19.56
N VAL A 162 -16.46 10.36 -19.08
CA VAL A 162 -15.05 10.53 -19.41
C VAL A 162 -14.72 10.00 -20.80
N SER A 163 -15.22 8.82 -21.16
CA SER A 163 -14.85 8.13 -22.41
C SER A 163 -15.60 8.67 -23.62
N TYR A 164 -16.89 8.98 -23.50
CA TYR A 164 -17.72 9.42 -24.63
C TYR A 164 -17.72 10.95 -24.77
N PHE A 165 -17.94 11.68 -23.66
CA PHE A 165 -18.02 13.14 -23.68
C PHE A 165 -16.66 13.84 -23.56
N ARG A 166 -15.57 13.10 -23.33
CA ARG A 166 -14.19 13.61 -23.13
C ARG A 166 -14.12 14.80 -22.17
N VAL A 167 -15.00 14.81 -21.18
CA VAL A 167 -15.04 15.86 -20.17
C VAL A 167 -13.75 15.80 -19.37
N SER A 168 -13.15 16.97 -19.11
CA SER A 168 -11.97 17.08 -18.25
C SER A 168 -12.16 16.31 -16.95
N LEU A 169 -11.17 15.50 -16.58
CA LEU A 169 -11.19 14.69 -15.35
C LEU A 169 -11.46 15.56 -14.11
N LEU A 170 -11.02 16.82 -14.14
CA LEU A 170 -11.31 17.79 -13.09
C LEU A 170 -12.81 18.10 -12.98
N VAL A 171 -13.49 18.31 -14.10
CA VAL A 171 -14.93 18.61 -14.12
C VAL A 171 -15.73 17.40 -13.65
N VAL A 172 -15.35 16.18 -14.06
CA VAL A 172 -15.98 14.95 -13.57
C VAL A 172 -15.78 14.78 -12.06
N LEU A 173 -14.58 15.07 -11.55
CA LEU A 173 -14.29 15.01 -10.12
C LEU A 173 -15.12 16.04 -9.33
N PHE A 174 -15.25 17.27 -9.83
CA PHE A 174 -16.04 18.34 -9.19
C PHE A 174 -17.55 18.16 -9.29
N THR A 175 -18.06 17.29 -10.17
CA THR A 175 -19.49 17.07 -10.36
C THR A 175 -19.95 15.74 -9.76
N VAL A 176 -19.34 14.64 -10.19
CA VAL A 176 -19.69 13.29 -9.75
C VAL A 176 -19.21 13.03 -8.32
N GLY A 177 -18.06 13.59 -7.92
CA GLY A 177 -17.51 13.45 -6.56
C GLY A 177 -18.49 13.94 -5.48
N PRO A 178 -18.99 15.18 -5.54
CA PRO A 178 -19.96 15.69 -4.58
C PRO A 178 -21.30 14.94 -4.59
N VAL A 179 -21.78 14.52 -5.77
CA VAL A 179 -23.01 13.75 -5.92
C VAL A 179 -22.87 12.38 -5.26
N ALA A 180 -21.73 11.70 -5.45
CA ALA A 180 -21.43 10.44 -4.78
C ALA A 180 -21.35 10.61 -3.26
N VAL A 181 -20.66 11.64 -2.76
CA VAL A 181 -20.56 11.94 -1.31
C VAL A 181 -21.93 12.27 -0.71
N PHE A 182 -22.78 12.99 -1.44
CA PHE A 182 -24.13 13.33 -0.98
C PHE A 182 -25.02 12.08 -0.90
N LEU A 183 -24.92 11.18 -1.87
CA LEU A 183 -25.66 9.90 -1.90
C LEU A 183 -25.15 8.89 -0.86
N TYR A 184 -23.84 8.91 -0.56
CA TYR A 184 -23.19 8.03 0.43
C TYR A 184 -22.99 8.66 1.81
N ARG A 185 -23.70 9.76 2.11
CA ARG A 185 -23.72 10.30 3.47
C ARG A 185 -24.07 9.18 4.44
N PRO A 186 -23.22 8.86 5.44
CA PRO A 186 -23.48 7.78 6.36
C PRO A 186 -24.82 8.03 7.04
N LYS A 187 -25.81 7.17 6.77
CA LYS A 187 -27.05 7.15 7.54
C LYS A 187 -26.62 6.85 8.97
N ALA A 188 -27.00 7.73 9.90
CA ALA A 188 -26.68 7.60 11.32
C ALA A 188 -26.91 6.15 11.75
N PRO A 189 -25.99 5.54 12.52
CA PRO A 189 -26.16 4.16 12.97
C PRO A 189 -27.54 4.04 13.60
N THR A 190 -28.41 3.24 12.97
CA THR A 190 -29.74 2.98 13.48
C THR A 190 -29.53 2.41 14.88
N ARG A 191 -29.82 3.23 15.89
CA ARG A 191 -29.79 2.87 17.30
C ARG A 191 -31.01 1.96 17.55
N SER A 192 -30.98 0.77 16.97
CA SER A 192 -32.01 -0.26 17.06
C SER A 192 -31.38 -1.56 17.51
N ALA A 193 -30.74 -1.53 18.69
CA ALA A 193 -30.37 -2.71 19.48
C ALA A 193 -30.13 -2.37 20.97
N THR A 194 -30.56 -1.21 21.47
CA THR A 194 -30.44 -0.83 22.90
C THR A 194 -31.77 -0.47 23.55
N ALA A 195 -32.89 -0.73 22.87
CA ALA A 195 -34.24 -0.46 23.37
C ALA A 195 -35.08 -1.73 23.60
N ASP A 196 -34.45 -2.92 23.60
CA ASP A 196 -35.13 -4.22 23.83
C ASP A 196 -34.54 -5.01 25.01
N SER A 197 -33.77 -4.35 25.88
CA SER A 197 -33.26 -4.95 27.13
C SER A 197 -33.40 -4.06 28.37
N SER A 198 -34.21 -3.00 28.29
CA SER A 198 -34.61 -2.21 29.45
C SER A 198 -36.12 -2.05 29.49
N GLY A 199 -36.83 -3.12 29.88
CA GLY A 199 -38.25 -2.98 30.16
C GLY A 199 -39.15 -4.21 30.22
N ASP A 200 -38.66 -5.45 30.40
CA ASP A 200 -39.50 -6.48 31.03
C ASP A 200 -38.68 -7.62 31.67
N ALA A 201 -39.20 -8.15 32.78
CA ALA A 201 -38.69 -9.19 33.67
C ALA A 201 -37.51 -8.85 34.62
N ALA A 202 -37.93 -8.56 35.85
CA ALA A 202 -37.19 -8.20 37.05
C ALA A 202 -36.39 -9.39 37.70
N PRO A 203 -35.68 -9.16 38.82
CA PRO A 203 -34.55 -9.94 39.33
C PRO A 203 -34.96 -11.22 40.07
N SER A 204 -35.21 -12.32 39.33
CA SER A 204 -35.59 -13.61 39.93
C SER A 204 -34.60 -14.76 39.73
N ALA A 205 -33.47 -14.55 39.05
CA ALA A 205 -32.43 -15.57 38.84
C ALA A 205 -31.40 -15.59 39.98
N ILE A 206 -30.92 -14.42 40.40
CA ILE A 206 -29.87 -14.28 41.43
C ILE A 206 -30.41 -14.67 42.84
N ALA A 207 -31.71 -14.47 43.09
CA ALA A 207 -32.33 -14.84 44.37
C ALA A 207 -32.55 -16.37 44.52
N ARG A 208 -32.68 -17.13 43.42
CA ARG A 208 -32.85 -18.60 43.50
C ARG A 208 -31.53 -19.31 43.79
N GLU A 209 -30.42 -18.75 43.34
CA GLU A 209 -29.07 -19.32 43.53
C GLU A 209 -28.55 -19.13 44.97
N ALA A 210 -28.90 -18.00 45.62
CA ALA A 210 -28.56 -17.74 47.02
C ALA A 210 -29.37 -18.56 48.05
N SER A 211 -30.48 -19.19 47.65
CA SER A 211 -31.26 -20.11 48.50
C SER A 211 -30.81 -21.57 48.37
N ARG A 212 -30.19 -21.94 47.24
CA ARG A 212 -29.70 -23.31 46.97
C ARG A 212 -28.36 -23.60 47.65
N ALA A 213 -27.59 -22.55 47.96
CA ALA A 213 -26.32 -22.63 48.70
C ALA A 213 -26.50 -22.67 50.24
N ARG A 214 -27.72 -22.65 50.76
CA ARG A 214 -28.03 -22.66 52.21
C ARG A 214 -28.83 -23.88 52.69
N GLY A 215 -28.94 -24.92 51.85
CA GLY A 215 -29.70 -26.15 52.15
C GLY A 215 -28.85 -27.43 52.21
N HIS A 216 -27.53 -27.31 52.34
CA HIS A 216 -26.62 -28.43 52.55
C HIS A 216 -25.77 -28.18 53.80
N GLU A 217 -26.43 -28.12 54.96
CA GLU A 217 -25.89 -28.46 56.29
C GLU A 217 -26.98 -29.20 57.06
#